data_AF-A0A8T6VBD8-F1
#
_entry.id   AF-A0A8T6VBD8-F1
#
_cell.length_a   1.000
_cell.length_b   1.000
_cell.length_c   1.000
_cell.angle_alpha   90.00
_cell.angle_beta   90.00
_cell.angle_gamma   90.00
#
_symmetry.space_group_name_H-M   'P 1'
#
loop_
_entity.id
_entity.type
_entity.pdbx_description
1 polymer ?
#
loop_
_entity_poly.entity_id
_entity_poly.type
_entity_poly.pdbx_seq_one_letter_code
_entity_poly.pdbx_strand_id
1 'polypeptide(L)'
;MKKYYDDEYPPEEKYLYLILFAPGYTKKFNEPIRGNTWLQKQVHVLSKTIKNLGYEFDEHNFGAFSAPLGIVQIQNKSSGLIEQPPEDGPIRLTEKGLNAAKKIWQKTSFNERNVISQIKEFFNDMNYWELISFSYSTFPETTLKSEIRTDFQKHRINAAINLFKRKKLSLSKAIKVAGISEEEFVKLLKKRGISPYSLDEETYKKSLDIIEGIT
;
A
#
# COMPACT_ATOMS: atom_id res chain seq x y z
N MET A 1 -32.89 -3.25 11.33
CA MET A 1 -33.00 -3.38 9.85
C MET A 1 -31.62 -3.22 9.24
N LYS A 2 -31.00 -4.30 8.74
CA LYS A 2 -29.75 -4.23 7.97
C LYS A 2 -30.09 -3.69 6.58
N LYS A 3 -29.51 -2.55 6.17
CA LYS A 3 -29.49 -2.12 4.77
C LYS A 3 -28.68 -3.17 4.00
N TYR A 4 -29.35 -3.98 3.21
CA TYR A 4 -28.69 -4.75 2.16
C TYR A 4 -28.18 -3.75 1.13
N TYR A 5 -26.85 -3.72 0.93
CA TYR A 5 -26.23 -2.88 -0.08
C TYR A 5 -26.60 -3.43 -1.47
N ASP A 6 -26.95 -2.52 -2.36
CA ASP A 6 -27.24 -2.70 -3.78
C ASP A 6 -25.97 -3.04 -4.61
N ASP A 7 -24.94 -3.60 -3.95
CA ASP A 7 -23.66 -3.95 -4.55
C ASP A 7 -23.68 -5.44 -4.90
N GLU A 8 -23.44 -5.74 -6.18
CA GLU A 8 -23.38 -7.08 -6.78
C GLU A 8 -22.27 -7.97 -6.16
N TYR A 9 -21.39 -7.39 -5.34
CA TYR A 9 -20.22 -8.03 -4.74
C TYR A 9 -20.11 -7.68 -3.24
N PRO A 10 -19.69 -8.63 -2.39
CA PRO A 10 -19.37 -8.33 -1.00
C PRO A 10 -18.20 -7.32 -0.90
N PRO A 11 -18.12 -6.51 0.17
CA PRO A 11 -17.10 -5.45 0.30
C PRO A 11 -15.66 -5.94 0.06
N GLU A 12 -15.33 -7.12 0.57
CA GLU A 12 -14.01 -7.75 0.44
C GLU A 12 -13.62 -7.91 -1.03
N GLU A 13 -14.49 -8.55 -1.81
CA GLU A 13 -14.26 -8.81 -3.23
C GLU A 13 -14.26 -7.51 -4.05
N LYS A 14 -15.18 -6.59 -3.73
CA LYS A 14 -15.23 -5.25 -4.31
C LYS A 14 -13.88 -4.53 -4.17
N TYR A 15 -13.32 -4.45 -2.97
CA TYR A 15 -12.08 -3.72 -2.74
C TYR A 15 -10.85 -4.44 -3.30
N LEU A 16 -10.83 -5.78 -3.33
CA LEU A 16 -9.80 -6.53 -4.04
C LEU A 16 -9.78 -6.17 -5.53
N TYR A 17 -10.94 -6.10 -6.18
CA TYR A 17 -11.02 -5.75 -7.59
C TYR A 17 -10.64 -4.30 -7.83
N LEU A 18 -11.10 -3.37 -6.99
CA LEU A 18 -10.78 -1.97 -7.13
C LEU A 18 -9.27 -1.71 -7.01
N ILE A 19 -8.57 -2.30 -6.03
CA ILE A 19 -7.12 -2.09 -5.88
C ILE A 19 -6.33 -2.77 -7.01
N LEU A 20 -6.75 -3.95 -7.48
CA LEU A 20 -6.09 -4.59 -8.63
C LEU A 20 -6.34 -3.83 -9.94
N PHE A 21 -7.52 -3.24 -10.11
CA PHE A 21 -7.86 -2.46 -11.30
C PHE A 21 -7.26 -1.06 -11.33
N ALA A 22 -7.18 -0.38 -10.19
CA ALA A 22 -6.74 1.02 -10.09
C ALA A 22 -5.39 1.28 -10.79
N PRO A 23 -5.16 2.49 -11.32
CA PRO A 23 -3.85 2.88 -11.79
C PRO A 23 -2.88 3.01 -10.60
N GLY A 24 -1.66 2.52 -10.78
CA GLY A 24 -0.58 2.64 -9.80
C GLY A 24 0.47 3.63 -10.24
N TYR A 25 1.73 3.30 -9.95
CA TYR A 25 2.89 4.14 -10.26
C TYR A 25 3.04 4.41 -11.76
N THR A 26 2.71 3.42 -12.59
CA THR A 26 2.80 3.54 -14.06
C THR A 26 1.64 4.33 -14.68
N LYS A 27 0.65 4.74 -13.87
CA LYS A 27 -0.58 5.42 -14.30
C LYS A 27 -1.48 4.60 -15.23
N LYS A 28 -1.19 3.31 -15.43
CA LYS A 28 -1.99 2.39 -16.25
C LYS A 28 -2.96 1.60 -15.38
N PHE A 29 -4.21 1.48 -15.81
CA PHE A 29 -5.16 0.56 -15.19
C PHE A 29 -4.68 -0.88 -15.31
N ASN A 30 -5.09 -1.72 -14.34
CA ASN A 30 -4.67 -3.11 -14.21
C ASN A 30 -3.15 -3.30 -14.11
N GLU A 31 -2.44 -2.30 -13.59
CA GLU A 31 -1.05 -2.46 -13.20
C GLU A 31 -0.95 -3.56 -12.14
N PRO A 32 -0.07 -4.56 -12.32
CA PRO A 32 0.03 -5.68 -11.39
C PRO A 32 0.55 -5.23 -10.02
N ILE A 33 0.04 -5.83 -8.95
CA ILE A 33 0.62 -5.70 -7.62
C ILE A 33 1.73 -6.72 -7.48
N ARG A 34 2.93 -6.30 -7.03
CA ARG A 34 4.16 -7.11 -7.09
C ARG A 34 4.06 -8.51 -6.48
N GLY A 35 3.23 -8.70 -5.46
CA GLY A 35 3.01 -9.99 -4.80
C GLY A 35 2.16 -9.86 -3.54
N ASN A 36 2.04 -10.97 -2.81
CA ASN A 36 1.11 -11.10 -1.69
C ASN A 36 1.39 -10.11 -0.55
N THR A 37 2.66 -9.89 -0.19
CA THR A 37 3.04 -8.92 0.85
C THR A 37 2.62 -7.49 0.46
N TRP A 38 2.82 -7.09 -0.79
CA TRP A 38 2.41 -5.76 -1.28
C TRP A 38 0.90 -5.61 -1.25
N LEU A 39 0.15 -6.63 -1.66
CA LEU A 39 -1.31 -6.61 -1.59
C LEU A 39 -1.78 -6.45 -0.14
N GLN A 40 -1.27 -7.27 0.78
CA GLN A 40 -1.61 -7.21 2.21
C GLN A 40 -1.35 -5.82 2.80
N LYS A 41 -0.21 -5.19 2.50
CA LYS A 41 0.12 -3.86 3.03
C LYS A 41 -0.72 -2.74 2.41
N GLN A 42 -0.98 -2.80 1.11
CA GLN A 42 -1.85 -1.82 0.44
C GLN A 42 -3.28 -1.88 0.99
N VAL A 43 -3.84 -3.09 1.14
CA VAL A 43 -5.20 -3.29 1.66
C VAL A 43 -5.27 -2.94 3.16
N HIS A 44 -4.20 -3.18 3.92
CA HIS A 44 -4.13 -2.72 5.32
C HIS A 44 -4.20 -1.20 5.42
N VAL A 45 -3.47 -0.48 4.56
CA VAL A 45 -3.55 0.99 4.54
C VAL A 45 -4.95 1.45 4.10
N LEU A 46 -5.54 0.79 3.10
CA LEU A 46 -6.91 1.07 2.70
C LEU A 46 -7.91 0.92 3.84
N SER A 47 -7.76 -0.08 4.72
CA SER A 47 -8.68 -0.30 5.84
C SER A 47 -8.61 0.81 6.89
N LYS A 48 -7.53 1.58 6.94
CA LYS A 48 -7.40 2.77 7.81
C LYS A 48 -8.09 4.01 7.21
N THR A 49 -8.31 4.04 5.89
CA THR A 49 -8.89 5.21 5.20
C THR A 49 -10.34 4.99 4.79
N ILE A 50 -10.70 3.77 4.38
CA ILE A 50 -12.02 3.42 3.86
C ILE A 50 -12.78 2.61 4.92
N LYS A 51 -13.92 3.14 5.35
CA LYS A 51 -14.82 2.45 6.29
C LYS A 51 -15.47 1.24 5.62
N ASN A 52 -15.72 0.18 6.39
CA ASN A 52 -16.40 -1.04 5.94
C ASN A 52 -15.71 -1.75 4.76
N LEU A 53 -14.37 -1.81 4.78
CA LEU A 53 -13.58 -2.52 3.76
C LEU A 53 -13.85 -4.06 3.77
N GLY A 54 -14.40 -4.60 4.86
CA GLY A 54 -14.66 -6.04 5.03
C GLY A 54 -13.46 -6.87 5.49
N TYR A 55 -12.29 -6.25 5.64
CA TYR A 55 -11.07 -6.95 6.07
C TYR A 55 -10.66 -6.58 7.49
N GLU A 56 -10.50 -7.60 8.33
CA GLU A 56 -9.80 -7.52 9.61
C GLU A 56 -8.33 -7.90 9.43
N PHE A 57 -7.46 -7.28 10.21
CA PHE A 57 -6.01 -7.44 10.12
C PHE A 57 -5.42 -7.78 11.49
N ASP A 58 -4.68 -8.88 11.54
CA ASP A 58 -3.98 -9.37 12.72
C ASP A 58 -2.45 -9.26 12.56
N GLU A 59 -1.74 -9.41 13.67
CA GLU A 59 -0.29 -9.49 13.73
C GLU A 59 0.23 -10.82 13.17
N HIS A 60 1.19 -10.77 12.25
CA HIS A 60 1.85 -11.94 11.67
C HIS A 60 3.35 -11.69 11.45
N ASN A 61 4.08 -12.71 10.95
CA ASN A 61 5.54 -12.69 10.75
C ASN A 61 6.06 -11.46 9.98
N PHE A 62 5.24 -10.90 9.08
CA PHE A 62 5.60 -9.74 8.25
C PHE A 62 4.73 -8.50 8.54
N GLY A 63 4.15 -8.38 9.73
CA GLY A 63 3.27 -7.28 10.13
C GLY A 63 1.80 -7.60 9.87
N ALA A 64 0.97 -6.55 9.72
CA ALA A 64 -0.46 -6.67 9.43
C ALA A 64 -0.79 -7.67 8.30
N PHE A 65 -1.67 -8.63 8.59
CA PHE A 65 -2.10 -9.68 7.68
C PHE A 65 -3.59 -9.95 7.83
N SER A 66 -4.29 -10.14 6.71
CA SER A 66 -5.69 -10.53 6.67
C SER A 66 -5.82 -11.91 6.01
N ALA A 67 -6.19 -12.93 6.80
CA ALA A 67 -6.50 -14.25 6.27
C ALA A 67 -7.70 -14.23 5.31
N PRO A 68 -8.80 -13.48 5.57
CA PRO A 68 -9.90 -13.33 4.62
C PRO A 68 -9.45 -12.79 3.26
N LEU A 69 -8.53 -11.81 3.22
CA LEU A 69 -7.98 -11.31 1.96
C LEU A 69 -7.28 -12.40 1.15
N GLY A 70 -6.50 -13.26 1.82
CA GLY A 70 -5.85 -14.40 1.19
C GLY A 70 -6.86 -15.41 0.62
N ILE A 71 -7.94 -15.69 1.36
CA ILE A 71 -9.02 -16.60 0.92
C ILE A 71 -9.71 -16.04 -0.33
N VAL A 72 -10.11 -14.77 -0.31
CA VAL A 72 -10.79 -14.12 -1.46
C VAL A 72 -9.87 -14.09 -2.68
N GLN A 73 -8.57 -13.85 -2.50
CA GLN A 73 -7.58 -13.92 -3.57
C GLN A 73 -7.49 -15.32 -4.18
N ILE A 74 -7.41 -16.37 -3.34
CA ILE A 74 -7.34 -17.78 -3.80
C ILE A 74 -8.62 -18.14 -4.58
N GLN A 75 -9.80 -17.80 -4.07
CA GLN A 75 -11.07 -18.07 -4.75
C GLN A 75 -11.15 -17.39 -6.12
N ASN A 76 -10.65 -16.16 -6.21
CA ASN A 76 -10.62 -15.41 -7.47
C ASN A 76 -9.58 -15.92 -8.47
N LYS A 77 -8.45 -16.47 -7.99
CA LYS A 77 -7.50 -17.22 -8.84
C LYS A 77 -8.15 -18.49 -9.40
N SER A 78 -8.76 -19.29 -8.53
CA SER A 78 -9.46 -20.53 -8.94
C SER A 78 -10.60 -20.29 -9.93
N SER A 79 -11.25 -19.12 -9.85
CA SER A 79 -12.35 -18.71 -10.75
C SER A 79 -11.89 -18.05 -12.06
N GLY A 80 -10.57 -17.94 -12.27
CA GLY A 80 -9.94 -17.35 -13.45
C GLY A 80 -10.14 -15.82 -13.56
N LEU A 81 -10.37 -15.13 -12.44
CA LEU A 81 -10.58 -13.67 -12.38
C LEU A 81 -9.27 -12.93 -12.09
N ILE A 82 -8.35 -13.60 -11.37
CA ILE A 82 -7.02 -13.11 -11.05
C ILE A 82 -5.98 -14.11 -11.58
N GLU A 83 -4.87 -13.60 -12.09
CA GLU A 83 -3.68 -14.38 -12.41
C GLU A 83 -2.48 -13.91 -11.58
N GLN A 84 -1.61 -14.87 -11.25
CA GLN A 84 -0.38 -14.63 -10.50
C GLN A 84 0.69 -15.68 -10.87
N PRO A 85 1.35 -15.55 -12.03
CA PRO A 85 2.48 -16.39 -12.42
C PRO A 85 3.84 -15.70 -12.19
N PRO A 86 4.85 -16.35 -11.57
CA PRO A 86 4.82 -17.65 -10.86
C PRO A 86 4.01 -17.55 -9.55
N GLU A 87 3.88 -18.66 -8.81
CA GLU A 87 3.35 -18.64 -7.44
C GLU A 87 4.12 -17.58 -6.61
N ASP A 88 3.39 -16.70 -5.91
CA ASP A 88 3.87 -15.46 -5.27
C ASP A 88 4.35 -14.30 -6.16
N GLY A 89 4.24 -14.43 -7.48
CA GLY A 89 4.57 -13.40 -8.46
C GLY A 89 3.58 -12.22 -8.50
N PRO A 90 3.67 -11.38 -9.56
CA PRO A 90 2.80 -10.23 -9.74
C PRO A 90 1.33 -10.63 -9.93
N ILE A 91 0.45 -10.01 -9.16
CA ILE A 91 -1.00 -10.25 -9.13
C ILE A 91 -1.69 -9.26 -10.05
N ARG A 92 -2.56 -9.73 -10.94
CA ARG A 92 -3.36 -8.86 -11.83
C ARG A 92 -4.71 -9.50 -12.16
N LEU A 93 -5.64 -8.69 -12.63
CA LEU A 93 -6.91 -9.20 -13.16
C LEU A 93 -6.69 -9.79 -14.56
N THR A 94 -7.34 -10.92 -14.82
CA THR A 94 -7.52 -11.45 -16.18
C THR A 94 -8.50 -10.58 -16.97
N GLU A 95 -8.73 -10.86 -18.25
CA GLU A 95 -9.79 -10.18 -19.03
C GLU A 95 -11.18 -10.30 -18.39
N LYS A 96 -11.49 -11.48 -17.82
CA LYS A 96 -12.75 -11.72 -17.11
C LYS A 96 -12.85 -10.85 -15.85
N GLY A 97 -11.79 -10.81 -15.05
CA GLY A 97 -11.73 -9.97 -13.85
C GLY A 97 -11.76 -8.48 -14.16
N LEU A 98 -11.10 -8.05 -15.23
CA LEU A 98 -11.08 -6.68 -15.73
C LEU A 98 -12.49 -6.18 -16.05
N ASN A 99 -13.31 -7.00 -16.71
CA ASN A 99 -14.67 -6.62 -17.08
C ASN A 99 -15.56 -6.42 -15.84
N ALA A 100 -15.41 -7.27 -14.82
CA ALA A 100 -16.09 -7.09 -13.54
C ALA A 100 -15.61 -5.80 -12.83
N ALA A 101 -14.29 -5.64 -12.69
CA ALA A 101 -13.72 -4.50 -11.99
C ALA A 101 -14.03 -3.15 -12.64
N LYS A 102 -14.11 -3.08 -13.99
CA LYS A 102 -14.53 -1.87 -14.71
C LYS A 102 -15.93 -1.39 -14.30
N LYS A 103 -16.88 -2.31 -14.17
CA LYS A 103 -18.26 -1.99 -13.74
C LYS A 103 -18.27 -1.46 -12.32
N ILE A 104 -17.55 -2.12 -11.41
CA ILE A 104 -17.41 -1.68 -10.02
C ILE A 104 -16.75 -0.30 -9.95
N TRP A 105 -15.68 -0.09 -10.71
CA TRP A 105 -14.95 1.18 -10.77
C TRP A 105 -15.83 2.34 -11.25
N GLN A 106 -16.70 2.12 -12.24
CA GLN A 106 -17.61 3.15 -12.74
C GLN A 106 -18.65 3.57 -11.69
N LYS A 107 -19.14 2.62 -10.88
CA LYS A 107 -20.11 2.86 -9.80
C LYS A 107 -19.46 3.46 -8.53
N THR A 108 -18.15 3.26 -8.35
CA THR A 108 -17.42 3.71 -7.17
C THR A 108 -17.22 5.24 -7.19
N SER A 109 -17.33 5.88 -6.03
CA SER A 109 -17.22 7.34 -5.93
C SER A 109 -15.85 7.84 -6.41
N PHE A 110 -15.78 9.09 -6.87
CA PHE A 110 -14.49 9.69 -7.24
C PHE A 110 -13.49 9.69 -6.07
N ASN A 111 -13.96 10.01 -4.86
CA ASN A 111 -13.11 10.07 -3.67
C ASN A 111 -12.50 8.71 -3.33
N GLU A 112 -13.30 7.63 -3.31
CA GLU A 112 -12.78 6.28 -3.05
C GLU A 112 -11.80 5.83 -4.13
N ARG A 113 -12.12 6.06 -5.42
CA ARG A 113 -11.20 5.76 -6.53
C ARG A 113 -9.87 6.50 -6.41
N ASN A 114 -9.93 7.77 -6.00
CA ASN A 114 -8.75 8.59 -5.79
C ASN A 114 -7.89 8.05 -4.64
N VAL A 115 -8.50 7.73 -3.49
CA VAL A 115 -7.81 7.10 -2.34
C VAL A 115 -7.10 5.80 -2.77
N ILE A 116 -7.81 4.92 -3.47
CA ILE A 116 -7.29 3.63 -3.93
C ILE A 116 -6.13 3.81 -4.90
N SER A 117 -6.25 4.73 -5.86
CA SER A 117 -5.19 5.03 -6.81
C SER A 117 -3.95 5.61 -6.14
N GLN A 118 -4.11 6.53 -5.19
CA GLN A 118 -2.99 7.14 -4.45
C GLN A 118 -2.23 6.10 -3.62
N ILE A 119 -2.95 5.21 -2.92
CA ILE A 119 -2.32 4.13 -2.15
C ILE A 119 -1.57 3.18 -3.09
N LYS A 120 -2.18 2.78 -4.20
CA LYS A 120 -1.51 1.91 -5.18
C LYS A 120 -0.26 2.58 -5.73
N GLU A 121 -0.36 3.82 -6.20
CA GLU A 121 0.76 4.60 -6.70
C GLU A 121 1.90 4.74 -5.68
N PHE A 122 1.56 4.93 -4.41
CA PHE A 122 2.54 5.05 -3.34
C PHE A 122 3.36 3.76 -3.15
N PHE A 123 2.70 2.60 -3.15
CA PHE A 123 3.32 1.32 -2.79
C PHE A 123 3.87 0.50 -3.97
N ASN A 124 3.31 0.61 -5.18
CA ASN A 124 3.50 -0.43 -6.20
C ASN A 124 4.92 -0.49 -6.78
N ASP A 125 5.71 0.56 -6.64
CA ASP A 125 7.11 0.65 -7.06
C ASP A 125 8.10 0.57 -5.88
N MET A 126 7.64 0.31 -4.65
CA MET A 126 8.51 0.11 -3.49
C MET A 126 9.22 -1.26 -3.55
N ASN A 127 10.50 -1.28 -3.21
CA ASN A 127 11.19 -2.53 -2.91
C ASN A 127 10.73 -3.10 -1.55
N TYR A 128 11.13 -4.34 -1.26
CA TYR A 128 10.70 -5.05 -0.05
C TYR A 128 11.01 -4.25 1.23
N TRP A 129 12.22 -3.72 1.36
CA TRP A 129 12.63 -2.99 2.56
C TRP A 129 11.95 -1.62 2.66
N GLU A 130 11.69 -0.93 1.56
CA GLU A 130 10.87 0.28 1.56
C GLU A 130 9.46 0.02 2.06
N LEU A 131 8.83 -1.05 1.56
CA LEU A 131 7.49 -1.49 1.97
C LEU A 131 7.44 -1.83 3.47
N ILE A 132 8.34 -2.70 3.93
CA ILE A 132 8.39 -3.15 5.32
C ILE A 132 8.73 -1.97 6.23
N SER A 133 9.73 -1.16 5.89
CA SER A 133 10.12 -0.04 6.74
C SER A 133 9.03 1.01 6.89
N PHE A 134 8.31 1.32 5.82
CA PHE A 134 7.14 2.19 5.90
C PHE A 134 6.05 1.57 6.77
N SER A 135 5.65 0.32 6.49
CA SER A 135 4.56 -0.34 7.21
C SER A 135 4.85 -0.49 8.69
N TYR A 136 6.07 -0.88 9.08
CA TYR A 136 6.42 -1.17 10.47
C TYR A 136 6.59 0.10 11.29
N SER A 137 7.08 1.17 10.66
CA SER A 137 7.22 2.46 11.36
C SER A 137 5.89 3.19 11.48
N THR A 138 4.93 2.89 10.59
CA THR A 138 3.60 3.51 10.62
C THR A 138 2.63 2.74 11.52
N PHE A 139 2.71 1.40 11.53
CA PHE A 139 1.84 0.54 12.34
C PHE A 139 2.68 -0.40 13.23
N PRO A 140 3.44 0.16 14.20
CA PRO A 140 4.37 -0.61 15.03
C PRO A 140 3.67 -1.70 15.86
N GLU A 141 2.41 -1.50 16.22
CA GLU A 141 1.59 -2.49 16.92
C GLU A 141 1.46 -3.80 16.13
N THR A 142 1.44 -3.72 14.80
CA THR A 142 1.27 -4.92 13.97
C THR A 142 2.54 -5.77 13.87
N THR A 143 3.65 -5.32 14.45
CA THR A 143 5.01 -5.89 14.26
C THR A 143 5.49 -6.77 15.42
N LEU A 144 4.68 -6.93 16.48
CA LEU A 144 5.11 -7.58 17.73
C LEU A 144 5.56 -9.03 17.53
N LYS A 145 4.92 -9.76 16.60
CA LYS A 145 5.24 -11.15 16.25
C LYS A 145 6.21 -11.29 15.07
N SER A 146 6.81 -10.21 14.60
CA SER A 146 7.63 -10.26 13.39
C SER A 146 9.02 -10.87 13.64
N GLU A 147 9.39 -11.84 12.79
CA GLU A 147 10.69 -12.52 12.83
C GLU A 147 11.83 -11.67 12.23
N ILE A 148 11.49 -10.65 11.43
CA ILE A 148 12.47 -9.83 10.69
C ILE A 148 12.82 -8.50 11.37
N ARG A 149 12.49 -8.31 12.65
CA ARG A 149 12.69 -7.02 13.37
C ARG A 149 14.14 -6.57 13.35
N THR A 150 15.08 -7.49 13.50
CA THR A 150 16.52 -7.17 13.48
C THR A 150 16.97 -6.68 12.12
N ASP A 151 16.52 -7.30 11.03
CA ASP A 151 16.89 -6.88 9.67
C ASP A 151 16.18 -5.58 9.27
N PHE A 152 14.92 -5.40 9.69
CA PHE A 152 14.21 -4.13 9.56
C PHE A 152 15.04 -2.95 10.09
N GLN A 153 15.65 -3.07 11.28
CA GLN A 153 16.47 -1.99 11.85
C GLN A 153 17.70 -1.66 10.99
N LYS A 154 18.31 -2.66 10.35
CA LYS A 154 19.46 -2.46 9.44
C LYS A 154 19.06 -1.71 8.16
N HIS A 155 17.83 -1.88 7.70
CA HIS A 155 17.38 -1.37 6.40
C HIS A 155 16.59 -0.06 6.47
N ARG A 156 15.92 0.24 7.59
CA ARG A 156 14.95 1.35 7.71
C ARG A 156 15.51 2.74 7.38
N ILE A 157 16.77 3.01 7.71
CA ILE A 157 17.42 4.29 7.42
C ILE A 157 17.59 4.47 5.91
N ASN A 158 18.12 3.45 5.21
CA ASN A 158 18.31 3.52 3.76
C ASN A 158 16.98 3.55 3.01
N ALA A 159 15.99 2.79 3.49
CA ALA A 159 14.62 2.83 2.97
C ALA A 159 14.01 4.24 3.09
N ALA A 160 14.07 4.87 4.27
CA ALA A 160 13.58 6.23 4.49
C ALA A 160 14.24 7.25 3.56
N ILE A 161 15.56 7.18 3.39
CA ILE A 161 16.30 8.08 2.51
C ILE A 161 15.92 7.89 1.05
N ASN A 162 15.74 6.65 0.58
CA ASN A 162 15.32 6.38 -0.79
C ASN A 162 13.89 6.88 -1.06
N LEU A 163 12.98 6.64 -0.12
CA LEU A 163 11.60 7.13 -0.21
C LEU A 163 11.54 8.66 -0.21
N PHE A 164 12.32 9.33 0.65
CA PHE A 164 12.45 10.79 0.64
C PHE A 164 13.03 11.31 -0.68
N LYS A 165 14.14 10.72 -1.15
CA LYS A 165 14.78 11.10 -2.42
C LYS A 165 13.82 10.98 -3.61
N ARG A 166 12.94 9.97 -3.59
CA ARG A 166 11.90 9.74 -4.61
C ARG A 166 10.65 10.59 -4.40
N LYS A 167 10.67 11.54 -3.45
CA LYS A 167 9.54 12.42 -3.09
C LYS A 167 8.28 11.66 -2.67
N LYS A 168 8.44 10.44 -2.14
CA LYS A 168 7.34 9.63 -1.62
C LYS A 168 7.03 9.97 -0.16
N LEU A 169 8.00 10.47 0.60
CA LEU A 169 7.80 10.88 1.98
C LEU A 169 8.21 12.33 2.17
N SER A 170 7.48 13.03 3.04
CA SER A 170 7.96 14.25 3.67
C SER A 170 9.25 14.00 4.47
N LEU A 171 9.97 15.07 4.78
CA LEU A 171 11.15 14.99 5.65
C LEU A 171 10.75 14.41 7.03
N SER A 172 9.65 14.89 7.61
CA SER A 172 9.19 14.46 8.92
C SER A 172 8.78 12.98 8.95
N LYS A 173 8.05 12.49 7.93
CA LYS A 173 7.67 11.08 7.82
C LYS A 173 8.87 10.20 7.50
N ALA A 174 9.82 10.66 6.69
CA ALA A 174 11.07 9.92 6.45
C ALA A 174 11.89 9.76 7.74
N ILE A 175 11.97 10.80 8.57
CA ILE A 175 12.63 10.74 9.89
C ILE A 175 11.93 9.71 10.80
N LYS A 176 10.59 9.73 10.87
CA LYS A 176 9.82 8.71 11.61
C LYS A 176 10.11 7.29 11.12
N VAL A 177 10.15 7.10 9.80
CA VAL A 177 10.50 5.79 9.20
C VAL A 177 11.93 5.38 9.53
N ALA A 178 12.89 6.31 9.51
CA ALA A 178 14.28 6.05 9.84
C ALA A 178 14.49 5.71 11.33
N GLY A 179 13.69 6.29 12.23
CA GLY A 179 13.78 6.05 13.67
C GLY A 179 15.02 6.67 14.32
N ILE A 180 15.53 7.75 13.75
CA ILE A 180 16.68 8.52 14.25
C ILE A 180 16.29 9.99 14.42
N SER A 181 17.16 10.81 15.01
CA SER A 181 16.90 12.25 15.16
C SER A 181 16.90 12.97 13.80
N GLU A 182 16.21 14.11 13.74
CA GLU A 182 16.22 14.98 12.57
C GLU A 182 17.64 15.41 12.19
N GLU A 183 18.46 15.79 13.18
CA GLU A 183 19.85 16.18 12.97
C GLU A 183 20.66 15.07 12.30
N GLU A 184 20.54 13.83 12.79
CA GLU A 184 21.24 12.68 12.24
C GLU A 184 20.76 12.37 10.82
N PHE A 185 19.45 12.41 10.58
CA PHE A 185 18.88 12.17 9.26
C PHE A 185 19.33 13.22 8.25
N VAL A 186 19.29 14.50 8.60
CA VAL A 186 19.77 15.61 7.74
C VAL A 186 21.27 15.46 7.45
N LYS A 187 22.08 15.07 8.44
CA LYS A 187 23.51 14.77 8.23
C LYS A 187 23.70 13.63 7.22
N LEU A 188 22.90 12.57 7.29
CA LEU A 188 22.94 11.47 6.34
C LEU A 188 22.51 11.87 4.93
N LEU A 189 21.49 12.72 4.79
CA LEU A 189 21.06 13.27 3.50
C LEU A 189 22.18 14.09 2.86
N LYS A 190 22.78 15.03 3.62
CA LYS A 190 23.91 15.86 3.17
C LYS A 190 25.11 15.01 2.74
N LYS A 191 25.47 13.98 3.53
CA LYS A 191 26.55 13.02 3.18
C LYS A 191 26.29 12.29 1.87
N ARG A 192 25.03 12.15 1.46
CA ARG A 192 24.61 11.51 0.20
C ARG A 192 24.31 12.51 -0.92
N GLY A 193 24.60 13.79 -0.73
CA GLY A 193 24.34 14.84 -1.72
C GLY A 193 22.84 15.10 -1.96
N ILE A 194 21.98 14.77 -1.00
CA ILE A 194 20.53 15.00 -1.08
C ILE A 194 20.22 16.26 -0.28
N SER A 195 19.57 17.24 -0.92
CA SER A 195 19.15 18.46 -0.21
C SER A 195 17.96 18.17 0.71
N PRO A 196 18.04 18.52 2.01
CA PRO A 196 16.91 18.36 2.92
C PRO A 196 15.77 19.36 2.66
N TYR A 197 16.02 20.43 1.89
CA TYR A 197 15.08 21.52 1.62
C TYR A 197 14.58 21.56 0.16
N SER A 198 14.83 20.52 -0.66
CA SER A 198 14.50 20.52 -2.09
C SER A 198 13.04 20.19 -2.44
N LEU A 199 12.09 20.39 -1.53
CA LEU A 199 10.68 20.07 -1.79
C LEU A 199 9.89 21.36 -1.98
N ASP A 200 9.57 21.64 -3.24
CA ASP A 200 8.67 22.71 -3.66
C ASP A 200 7.25 22.38 -3.17
N GLU A 201 6.62 23.30 -2.42
CA GLU A 201 5.34 23.11 -1.71
C GLU A 201 4.18 22.72 -2.65
N GLU A 202 4.29 23.02 -3.94
CA GLU A 202 3.23 22.82 -4.93
C GLU A 202 3.12 21.36 -5.41
N THR A 203 4.21 20.58 -5.36
CA THR A 203 4.20 19.14 -5.69
C THR A 203 3.70 18.28 -4.51
N TYR A 204 3.62 18.87 -3.31
CA TYR A 204 3.47 18.18 -2.03
C TYR A 204 2.02 17.84 -1.65
N LYS A 205 1.03 18.56 -2.20
CA LYS A 205 -0.23 18.83 -1.47
C LYS A 205 -1.47 17.99 -1.79
N LYS A 206 -1.40 16.95 -2.62
CA LYS A 206 -2.62 16.16 -2.96
C LYS A 206 -2.52 14.64 -2.90
N SER A 207 -1.35 14.05 -3.19
CA SER A 207 -1.16 12.60 -3.12
C SER A 207 -0.59 12.11 -1.79
N LEU A 208 0.04 13.01 -1.03
CA LEU A 208 0.69 12.69 0.23
C LEU A 208 -0.21 12.92 1.44
N ASP A 209 -1.23 13.80 1.38
CA ASP A 209 -2.10 14.07 2.54
C ASP A 209 -2.72 12.81 3.14
N ILE A 210 -3.13 11.85 2.30
CA ILE A 210 -3.63 10.56 2.76
C ILE A 210 -2.52 9.79 3.47
N ILE A 211 -1.37 9.60 2.81
CA ILE A 211 -0.24 8.79 3.32
C ILE A 211 0.43 9.40 4.56
N GLU A 212 0.54 10.73 4.61
CA GLU A 212 1.12 11.50 5.71
C GLU A 212 0.16 11.57 6.90
N GLY A 213 -1.16 11.65 6.64
CA GLY A 213 -2.21 11.63 7.65
C GLY A 213 -2.49 10.24 8.24
N ILE A 214 -1.96 9.17 7.64
CA ILE A 214 -2.01 7.82 8.21
C ILE A 214 -0.89 7.71 9.27
N THR A 215 -1.27 7.78 10.53
CA THR A 215 -0.41 7.57 11.71
C THR A 215 -1.19 6.88 12.81
#